data_AF-A0A8C0NAF1-F1
#
_entry.id   AF-A0A8C0NAF1-F1
#
_cell.length_a   1.000
_cell.length_b   1.000
_cell.length_c   1.000
_cell.angle_alpha   90.00
_cell.angle_beta   90.00
_cell.angle_gamma   90.00
#
_symmetry.space_group_name_H-M   'P 1'
#
loop_
_entity.id
_entity.type
_entity.pdbx_description
1 polymer ?
#
loop_
_entity_poly.entity_id
_entity_poly.type
_entity_poly.pdbx_seq_one_letter_code
_entity_poly.pdbx_strand_id
1 'polypeptide(L)'
;MTTLKDQLIQNLLKEDPTPQNKIAVVGVGAVGMACAISVLMKDLADELALVNVMEDELKGEMMDLQHGSLFLRTPKIFSGKDYNVTANTKLVIITAGYLPERKVLIVKGHKKKFEVMEIFCTLIR
;
A
#
# COMPACT_ATOMS: atom_id res chain seq x y z
N MET A 1 -22.50 27.73 0.46
CA MET A 1 -22.50 27.58 -1.00
C MET A 1 -22.49 26.09 -1.29
N THR A 2 -23.50 25.57 -1.98
CA THR A 2 -23.54 24.16 -2.43
C THR A 2 -22.44 23.94 -3.46
N THR A 3 -21.72 22.82 -3.36
CA THR A 3 -20.63 22.53 -4.30
C THR A 3 -21.19 22.05 -5.64
N LEU A 4 -20.44 22.21 -6.74
CA LEU A 4 -20.86 21.69 -8.06
C LEU A 4 -21.15 20.18 -8.03
N LYS A 5 -20.46 19.44 -7.15
CA LYS A 5 -20.70 18.02 -6.93
C LYS A 5 -22.13 17.75 -6.45
N ASP A 6 -22.62 18.55 -5.51
CA ASP A 6 -23.96 18.39 -4.92
C ASP A 6 -25.08 18.78 -5.90
N GLN A 7 -24.77 19.62 -6.90
CA GLN A 7 -25.70 20.00 -7.96
C GLN A 7 -25.82 18.94 -9.06
N LEU A 8 -24.74 18.19 -9.31
CA LEU A 8 -24.65 17.23 -10.41
C LEU A 8 -24.91 15.78 -9.97
N ILE A 9 -24.62 15.44 -8.71
CA ILE A 9 -24.68 14.06 -8.20
C ILE A 9 -25.59 14.03 -6.98
N GLN A 10 -26.67 13.25 -7.07
CA GLN A 10 -27.50 12.93 -5.92
C GLN A 10 -26.99 11.65 -5.25
N ASN A 11 -26.44 11.78 -4.04
CA ASN A 11 -26.07 10.62 -3.23
C ASN A 11 -27.34 9.98 -2.65
N LEU A 12 -27.79 8.87 -3.26
CA LEU A 12 -28.94 8.10 -2.79
C LEU A 12 -28.64 7.26 -1.55
N LEU A 13 -27.37 6.93 -1.30
CA LEU A 13 -26.91 6.13 -0.18
C LEU A 13 -25.76 6.86 0.54
N LYS A 14 -25.63 6.65 1.85
CA LYS A 14 -24.42 7.03 2.59
C LYS A 14 -23.27 6.15 2.11
N GLU A 15 -22.16 6.77 1.71
CA GLU A 15 -20.93 6.03 1.41
C GLU A 15 -20.35 5.49 2.72
N ASP A 16 -20.47 4.18 2.94
CA ASP A 16 -19.64 3.44 3.89
C ASP A 16 -18.57 2.69 3.09
N PRO A 17 -17.39 3.28 2.84
CA PRO A 17 -16.37 2.66 2.02
C PRO A 17 -15.61 1.63 2.85
N THR A 18 -16.21 0.47 3.11
CA THR A 18 -15.45 -0.69 3.58
C THR A 18 -14.86 -1.41 2.36
N PRO A 19 -13.55 -1.37 2.14
CA PRO A 19 -12.96 -2.09 1.03
C PRO A 19 -13.14 -3.59 1.21
N GLN A 20 -13.67 -4.26 0.19
CA GLN A 20 -13.76 -5.71 0.24
C GLN A 20 -12.40 -6.36 0.02
N ASN A 21 -11.60 -5.92 -0.96
CA ASN A 21 -10.28 -6.50 -1.22
C ASN A 21 -9.16 -5.45 -1.12
N LYS A 22 -8.73 -5.19 0.12
CA LYS A 22 -7.57 -4.34 0.39
C LYS A 22 -6.29 -5.16 0.50
N ILE A 23 -5.27 -4.79 -0.28
CA ILE A 23 -3.94 -5.41 -0.24
C ILE A 23 -2.93 -4.34 0.19
N ALA A 24 -2.03 -4.69 1.11
CA ALA A 24 -0.93 -3.83 1.53
C ALA A 24 0.42 -4.36 1.06
N VAL A 25 1.32 -3.47 0.65
CA VAL A 25 2.71 -3.76 0.30
C VAL A 25 3.62 -2.94 1.19
N VAL A 26 4.52 -3.62 1.90
CA VAL A 26 5.44 -3.03 2.86
C VAL A 26 6.84 -3.02 2.27
N GLY A 27 7.29 -1.83 1.88
CA GLY A 27 8.59 -1.53 1.27
C GLY A 27 8.47 -1.33 -0.23
N VAL A 28 8.55 -0.07 -0.69
CA VAL A 28 8.45 0.33 -2.11
C VAL A 28 9.78 0.28 -2.88
N GLY A 29 10.62 -0.71 -2.57
CA GLY A 29 11.80 -1.00 -3.41
C GLY A 29 11.42 -1.70 -4.72
N ALA A 30 12.42 -2.05 -5.53
CA ALA A 30 12.19 -2.72 -6.83
C ALA A 30 11.28 -3.96 -6.74
N VAL A 31 11.45 -4.80 -5.70
CA VAL A 31 10.60 -5.99 -5.50
C VAL A 31 9.18 -5.59 -5.08
N GLY A 32 9.02 -4.62 -4.18
CA GLY A 32 7.71 -4.17 -3.71
C GLY A 32 6.89 -3.54 -4.81
N MET A 33 7.51 -2.68 -5.63
CA MET A 33 6.84 -2.07 -6.78
C MET A 33 6.47 -3.08 -7.86
N ALA A 34 7.35 -4.05 -8.15
CA ALA A 34 7.01 -5.14 -9.08
C ALA A 34 5.80 -5.94 -8.59
N CYS A 35 5.72 -6.23 -7.28
CA CYS A 35 4.57 -6.88 -6.68
C CYS A 35 3.31 -6.01 -6.76
N ALA A 36 3.39 -4.72 -6.42
CA ALA A 36 2.27 -3.78 -6.47
C ALA A 36 1.69 -3.68 -7.89
N ILE A 37 2.54 -3.47 -8.89
CA ILE A 37 2.12 -3.40 -10.30
C ILE A 37 1.50 -4.72 -10.76
N SER A 38 2.07 -5.86 -10.37
CA SER A 38 1.51 -7.18 -10.72
C SER A 38 0.13 -7.41 -10.11
N VAL A 39 -0.11 -6.92 -8.89
CA VAL A 39 -1.42 -6.98 -8.22
C VAL A 39 -2.43 -6.10 -8.94
N LEU A 40 -2.03 -4.89 -9.31
CA LEU A 40 -2.87 -3.92 -10.03
C LEU A 40 -3.22 -4.41 -11.44
N MET A 41 -2.25 -4.92 -12.20
CA MET A 41 -2.46 -5.44 -13.56
C MET A 41 -3.32 -6.70 -13.61
N LYS A 42 -3.37 -7.47 -12.52
CA LYS A 42 -4.20 -8.68 -12.41
C LYS A 42 -5.58 -8.41 -11.80
N ASP A 43 -5.93 -7.14 -11.54
CA ASP A 43 -7.18 -6.73 -10.92
C ASP A 43 -7.49 -7.47 -9.60
N LEU A 44 -6.46 -7.72 -8.76
CA LEU A 44 -6.61 -8.52 -7.53
C LEU A 44 -7.02 -7.70 -6.30
N ALA A 45 -6.95 -6.36 -6.37
CA ALA A 45 -7.23 -5.46 -5.26
C ALA A 45 -8.20 -4.35 -5.67
N ASP A 46 -9.13 -4.01 -4.79
CA ASP A 46 -9.97 -2.80 -4.90
C ASP A 46 -9.26 -1.59 -4.28
N GLU A 47 -8.44 -1.86 -3.26
CA GLU A 47 -7.60 -0.86 -2.60
C GLU A 47 -6.19 -1.38 -2.42
N LEU A 48 -5.21 -0.56 -2.80
CA LEU A 48 -3.79 -0.83 -2.59
C LEU A 48 -3.23 0.15 -1.55
N ALA A 49 -2.58 -0.37 -0.51
CA ALA A 49 -1.87 0.44 0.48
C ALA A 49 -0.36 0.21 0.37
N LEU A 50 0.41 1.28 0.19
CA LEU A 50 1.87 1.24 0.17
C LEU A 50 2.41 1.77 1.50
N VAL A 51 3.32 1.03 2.11
CA VAL A 51 3.99 1.44 3.35
C VAL A 51 5.49 1.47 3.14
N ASN A 52 6.12 2.59 3.49
CA ASN A 52 7.57 2.69 3.52
C ASN A 52 8.04 3.72 4.54
N VAL A 53 9.30 3.61 4.97
CA VAL A 53 9.91 4.55 5.91
C VAL A 53 10.30 5.87 5.21
N MET A 54 10.64 5.81 3.92
CA MET A 54 11.02 6.97 3.11
C MET A 54 9.78 7.60 2.48
N GLU A 55 9.30 8.72 3.06
CA GLU A 55 8.06 9.39 2.65
C GLU A 55 8.13 9.99 1.23
N ASP A 56 9.27 10.57 0.86
CA ASP A 56 9.44 11.22 -0.45
C ASP A 56 9.36 10.20 -1.60
N GLU A 57 10.10 9.09 -1.47
CA GLU A 57 10.04 7.96 -2.42
C GLU A 57 8.63 7.37 -2.46
N LEU A 58 8.02 7.16 -1.29
CA LEU A 58 6.69 6.60 -1.16
C LEU A 58 5.62 7.45 -1.85
N LYS A 59 5.71 8.77 -1.73
CA LYS A 59 4.79 9.70 -2.38
C LYS A 59 5.00 9.71 -3.89
N GLY A 60 6.26 9.67 -4.35
CA GLY A 60 6.59 9.58 -5.77
C GLY A 60 6.00 8.34 -6.43
N GLU A 61 6.25 7.17 -5.85
CA GLU A 61 5.74 5.88 -6.35
C GLU A 61 4.20 5.81 -6.32
N MET A 62 3.56 6.36 -5.27
CA MET A 62 2.11 6.43 -5.20
C MET A 62 1.53 7.30 -6.33
N MET A 63 2.11 8.47 -6.59
CA MET A 63 1.65 9.37 -7.65
C MET A 63 1.81 8.75 -9.04
N ASP A 64 2.89 7.99 -9.26
CA ASP A 64 3.10 7.28 -10.52
C ASP A 64 2.00 6.24 -10.77
N LEU A 65 1.67 5.42 -9.77
CA LEU A 65 0.58 4.45 -9.89
C LEU A 65 -0.80 5.12 -10.02
N GLN A 66 -1.01 6.26 -9.37
CA GLN A 66 -2.26 7.02 -9.49
C GLN A 66 -2.42 7.64 -10.89
N HIS A 67 -1.35 8.13 -11.51
CA HIS A 67 -1.42 8.55 -12.92
C HIS A 67 -1.72 7.38 -13.85
N GLY A 68 -1.27 6.17 -13.50
CA GLY A 68 -1.63 4.93 -14.17
C GLY A 68 -3.08 4.47 -13.94
N SER A 69 -3.86 5.12 -13.05
CA SER A 69 -5.19 4.64 -12.67
C SER A 69 -6.18 4.58 -13.83
N LEU A 70 -5.96 5.35 -14.90
CA LEU A 70 -6.76 5.28 -16.14
C LEU A 70 -6.69 3.91 -16.82
N PHE A 71 -5.60 3.16 -16.60
CA PHE A 71 -5.37 1.83 -17.19
C PHE A 71 -5.65 0.68 -16.22
N LEU A 72 -6.00 1.00 -14.98
CA LEU A 72 -6.18 0.04 -13.90
C LEU A 72 -7.64 0.02 -13.46
N ARG A 73 -8.13 -1.12 -12.98
CA ARG A 73 -9.48 -1.20 -12.40
C ARG A 73 -9.52 -0.92 -10.90
N THR A 74 -8.36 -0.74 -10.27
CA THR A 74 -8.21 -0.42 -8.85
C THR A 74 -8.26 1.10 -8.64
N PRO A 75 -9.36 1.65 -8.09
CA PRO A 75 -9.56 3.10 -8.05
C PRO A 75 -8.82 3.81 -6.91
N LYS A 76 -8.29 3.07 -5.93
CA LYS A 76 -7.85 3.64 -4.66
C LYS A 76 -6.46 3.11 -4.28
N ILE A 77 -5.49 3.99 -4.39
CA ILE A 77 -4.10 3.72 -4.03
C ILE A 77 -3.73 4.72 -2.94
N PHE A 78 -3.38 4.20 -1.77
CA PHE A 78 -2.99 4.97 -0.60
C PHE A 78 -1.53 4.70 -0.29
N SER A 79 -0.87 5.69 0.29
CA SER A 79 0.45 5.50 0.87
C SER A 79 0.54 6.14 2.24
N GLY A 80 1.34 5.55 3.11
CA GLY A 80 1.60 6.10 4.43
C GLY A 80 2.83 5.48 5.07
N LYS A 81 3.49 6.27 5.91
CA LYS A 81 4.59 5.77 6.75
C LYS A 81 4.07 4.92 7.91
N ASP A 82 2.94 5.35 8.47
CA ASP A 82 2.30 4.65 9.57
C ASP A 82 1.62 3.38 9.10
N TYR A 83 1.81 2.31 9.85
CA TYR A 83 1.19 1.02 9.56
C TYR A 83 -0.35 1.04 9.69
N ASN A 84 -0.93 2.09 10.27
CA ASN A 84 -2.39 2.28 10.34
C ASN A 84 -3.07 2.26 8.97
N VAL A 85 -2.37 2.64 7.90
CA VAL A 85 -2.91 2.55 6.53
C VAL A 85 -3.16 1.10 6.09
N THR A 86 -2.62 0.11 6.80
CA THR A 86 -2.81 -1.33 6.54
C THR A 86 -3.98 -1.95 7.30
N ALA A 87 -4.72 -1.16 8.10
CA ALA A 87 -5.92 -1.64 8.76
C ALA A 87 -6.93 -2.20 7.73
N ASN A 88 -7.63 -3.28 8.10
CA ASN A 88 -8.61 -3.98 7.27
C ASN A 88 -8.05 -4.54 5.94
N THR A 89 -6.75 -4.90 5.90
CA THR A 89 -6.15 -5.58 4.75
C THR A 89 -6.40 -7.08 4.80
N LYS A 90 -6.70 -7.69 3.64
CA LYS A 90 -6.84 -9.15 3.50
C LYS A 90 -5.50 -9.84 3.24
N LEU A 91 -4.57 -9.14 2.60
CA LEU A 91 -3.24 -9.63 2.28
C LEU A 91 -2.21 -8.53 2.51
N VAL A 92 -1.11 -8.91 3.16
CA VAL A 92 0.05 -8.04 3.36
C VAL A 92 1.27 -8.70 2.73
N ILE A 93 1.93 -7.98 1.81
CA ILE A 93 3.14 -8.41 1.14
C ILE A 93 4.32 -7.66 1.78
N ILE A 94 5.22 -8.37 2.45
CA ILE A 94 6.38 -7.78 3.12
C ILE A 94 7.61 -7.93 2.23
N THR A 95 8.02 -6.83 1.60
CA THR A 95 9.23 -6.73 0.76
C THR A 95 10.32 -5.88 1.41
N ALA A 96 10.04 -5.27 2.57
CA ALA A 96 11.00 -4.56 3.38
C ALA A 96 12.09 -5.52 3.89
N GLY A 97 13.33 -5.26 3.49
CA GLY A 97 14.46 -6.09 3.85
C GLY A 97 15.78 -5.49 3.42
N TYR A 98 16.85 -5.87 4.11
CA TYR A 98 18.20 -5.49 3.73
C TYR A 98 18.67 -6.41 2.59
N LEU A 99 19.10 -5.83 1.47
CA LEU A 99 19.83 -6.56 0.44
C LEU A 99 21.30 -6.61 0.88
N PRO A 100 21.86 -7.77 1.26
CA PRO A 100 23.23 -7.82 1.73
C PRO A 100 24.19 -7.54 0.58
N GLU A 101 24.86 -6.38 0.62
CA GLU A 101 26.09 -6.18 -0.14
C GLU A 101 27.10 -7.23 0.32
N ARG A 102 27.86 -7.82 -0.62
CA ARG A 102 28.63 -9.07 -0.53
C ARG A 102 29.63 -9.21 0.65
N LYS A 103 29.68 -8.28 1.62
CA LYS A 103 30.57 -8.31 2.79
C LYS A 103 29.96 -7.85 4.14
N VAL A 104 28.65 -7.61 4.28
CA VAL A 104 28.06 -7.17 5.57
C VAL A 104 27.22 -8.26 6.24
N LEU A 105 27.46 -8.44 7.55
CA LEU A 105 26.92 -9.46 8.46
C LEU A 105 25.38 -9.61 8.35
N ILE A 106 24.93 -10.81 7.95
CA ILE A 106 23.52 -11.22 7.80
C ILE A 106 22.70 -10.96 9.09
N VAL A 107 23.36 -10.93 10.25
CA VAL A 107 22.76 -10.80 11.59
C VAL A 107 22.02 -9.48 11.82
N LYS A 108 22.46 -8.35 11.24
CA LYS A 108 21.74 -7.05 11.40
C LYS A 108 20.43 -7.00 10.61
N GLY A 109 20.36 -7.68 9.47
CA GLY A 109 19.16 -7.74 8.64
C GLY A 109 18.00 -8.49 9.31
N HIS A 110 18.31 -9.54 10.10
CA HIS A 110 17.29 -10.32 10.79
C HIS A 110 16.50 -9.51 11.82
N LYS A 111 17.14 -8.64 12.62
CA LYS A 111 16.44 -7.85 13.64
C LYS A 111 15.33 -6.95 13.06
N LYS A 112 15.65 -6.19 12.00
CA LYS A 112 14.66 -5.35 11.31
C LYS A 112 13.53 -6.16 10.67
N LYS A 113 13.83 -7.36 10.17
CA LYS A 113 12.83 -8.25 9.57
C LYS A 113 11.86 -8.81 10.62
N PHE A 114 12.35 -9.14 11.81
CA PHE A 114 11.53 -9.60 12.94
C PHE A 114 10.65 -8.48 13.52
N GLU A 115 11.18 -7.26 13.66
CA GLU A 115 10.44 -6.11 14.20
C GLU A 115 9.25 -5.73 13.30
N VAL A 116 9.44 -5.69 11.98
CA VAL A 116 8.34 -5.46 11.03
C VAL A 116 7.29 -6.58 11.14
N MET A 117 7.72 -7.83 11.31
CA MET A 117 6.80 -8.97 11.41
C MET A 117 5.99 -8.97 12.73
N GLU A 118 6.57 -8.56 13.85
CA GLU A 118 5.87 -8.40 15.13
C GLU A 118 4.85 -7.25 15.12
N ILE A 119 5.21 -6.10 14.54
CA ILE A 119 4.29 -4.97 14.39
C ILE A 119 3.07 -5.40 13.56
N PHE A 120 3.28 -6.13 12.46
CA PHE A 120 2.18 -6.60 11.61
C PHE A 120 1.32 -7.70 12.25
N CYS A 121 1.90 -8.63 13.00
CA CYS A 121 1.11 -9.63 13.74
C CYS A 121 0.15 -8.99 14.75
N THR A 122 0.46 -7.78 15.24
CA THR A 122 -0.39 -7.03 16.15
C THR A 122 -1.50 -6.26 15.40
N LEU A 123 -1.24 -5.83 14.16
CA LEU A 123 -2.18 -5.05 13.33
C LEU A 123 -3.19 -5.90 12.54
N ILE A 124 -2.90 -7.18 12.31
CA ILE A 124 -3.80 -8.12 11.57
C ILE A 124 -4.80 -8.80 12.54
N ARG A 125 -4.66 -8.58 13.85
CA ARG A 125 -5.50 -9.18 14.90
C ARG A 125 -6.72 -8.32 15.20
#